data_AF-A0A958GJ33-F1
#
_entry.id   AF-A0A958GJ33-F1
#
_cell.length_a   1.000
_cell.length_b   1.000
_cell.length_c   1.000
_cell.angle_alpha   90.00
_cell.angle_beta   90.00
_cell.angle_gamma   90.00
#
_symmetry.space_group_name_H-M   'P 1'
#
loop_
_entity.id
_entity.type
_entity.pdbx_description
1 polymer ?
#
loop_
_entity_poly.entity_id
_entity_poly.type
_entity_poly.pdbx_seq_one_letter_code
_entity_poly.pdbx_strand_id
1 'polypeptide(L)'
;MSETYSVKREPSRSPLVLLGYFLFLGYLIGGFSFDVSSASAQELEFKPLSRRRNLVLRDCPIINGIDSLTIVKRGNKVLLPRKTNRKGKKLGARYTYFACGPNESSGYSLYAKATVDSEVVEFALTEKDFKEKPKSAGRLSSVCKSIRELSGADIYKTRGSDHFSDCRRNTFGLVVAPGGQSIGDSCLTVFDSDGNELASMGAYYPAGPPWRYRAYNCWGCSKSSMSGGSLAAAARKKTGSSTVYLQNGTQCIRVPDAGRCYNSSSC
;
A
#
# COMPACT_ATOMS: atom_id res chain seq x y z
N MET A 1 45.44 -48.83 -5.25
CA MET A 1 45.14 -50.12 -5.89
C MET A 1 43.67 -50.39 -5.70
N SER A 2 42.96 -50.52 -6.82
CA SER A 2 41.51 -50.71 -6.93
C SER A 2 41.06 -52.05 -6.42
N GLU A 3 39.86 -52.13 -5.84
CA GLU A 3 38.93 -53.23 -6.15
C GLU A 3 37.50 -52.68 -6.27
N THR A 4 36.91 -53.02 -7.40
CA THR A 4 35.59 -52.64 -7.90
C THR A 4 34.64 -53.79 -7.59
N TYR A 5 33.46 -53.53 -7.05
CA TYR A 5 32.39 -54.54 -7.01
C TYR A 5 31.15 -54.01 -7.75
N SER A 6 30.79 -54.75 -8.78
CA SER A 6 29.61 -54.58 -9.63
C SER A 6 28.59 -55.64 -9.24
N VAL A 7 27.35 -55.22 -8.94
CA VAL A 7 26.21 -56.15 -8.84
C VAL A 7 25.07 -55.61 -9.67
N LYS A 8 24.72 -56.40 -10.69
CA LYS A 8 23.61 -56.24 -11.62
C LYS A 8 22.54 -57.25 -11.20
N ARG A 9 21.28 -56.85 -11.05
CA ARG A 9 20.10 -57.73 -11.22
C ARG A 9 18.83 -56.93 -11.50
N GLU A 10 17.99 -57.57 -12.30
CA GLU A 10 16.94 -57.06 -13.18
C GLU A 10 15.52 -57.24 -12.55
N PRO A 11 14.41 -56.96 -13.26
CA PRO A 11 13.20 -56.36 -12.69
C PRO A 11 12.18 -57.37 -12.14
N SER A 12 11.39 -56.93 -11.15
CA SER A 12 10.21 -57.65 -10.67
C SER A 12 8.93 -56.98 -11.15
N ARG A 13 8.05 -57.81 -11.70
CA ARG A 13 6.74 -57.54 -12.28
C ARG A 13 5.71 -57.09 -11.23
N SER A 14 4.69 -56.38 -11.73
CA SER A 14 3.44 -55.95 -11.08
C SER A 14 2.62 -57.11 -10.46
N PRO A 15 1.64 -56.79 -9.61
CA PRO A 15 0.27 -56.96 -10.10
C PRO A 15 -0.71 -55.82 -9.76
N LEU A 16 -1.75 -55.81 -10.58
CA LEU A 16 -3.06 -55.16 -10.47
C LEU A 16 -3.80 -55.47 -9.15
N VAL A 17 -4.96 -54.81 -9.00
CA VAL A 17 -6.08 -55.07 -8.08
C VAL A 17 -5.94 -54.24 -6.77
N LEU A 18 -6.81 -53.30 -6.41
CA LEU A 18 -8.27 -53.36 -6.27
C LEU A 18 -8.97 -52.03 -6.60
N LEU A 19 -10.14 -52.15 -7.25
CA LEU A 19 -11.25 -51.21 -7.13
C LEU A 19 -11.66 -51.08 -5.65
N GLY A 20 -11.82 -49.84 -5.20
CA GLY A 20 -12.46 -49.50 -3.93
C GLY A 20 -13.37 -48.30 -4.13
N TYR A 21 -14.66 -48.59 -4.32
CA TYR A 21 -15.78 -47.66 -4.23
C TYR A 21 -15.62 -46.74 -3.00
N PHE A 22 -15.63 -45.42 -3.20
CA PHE A 22 -16.11 -44.51 -2.17
C PHE A 22 -17.18 -43.59 -2.74
N LEU A 23 -18.37 -43.81 -2.20
CA LEU A 23 -19.61 -43.10 -2.38
C LEU A 23 -19.47 -41.62 -1.98
N PHE A 24 -20.07 -40.77 -2.82
CA PHE A 24 -20.96 -39.68 -2.40
C PHE A 24 -20.68 -39.05 -1.03
N LEU A 25 -20.02 -37.89 -1.04
CA LEU A 25 -20.43 -36.79 -0.19
C LEU A 25 -20.49 -35.52 -1.06
N GLY A 26 -21.69 -35.22 -1.54
CA GLY A 26 -22.03 -33.92 -2.09
C GLY A 26 -21.91 -32.87 -0.98
N TYR A 27 -20.74 -32.24 -0.90
CA TYR A 27 -20.61 -31.00 -0.16
C TYR A 27 -21.14 -29.88 -1.05
N LEU A 28 -22.37 -29.47 -0.73
CA LEU A 28 -22.91 -28.15 -1.00
C LEU A 28 -21.82 -27.10 -0.78
N ILE A 29 -21.18 -26.66 -1.86
CA ILE A 29 -20.52 -25.36 -1.88
C ILE A 29 -21.68 -24.37 -1.93
N GLY A 30 -22.22 -24.11 -0.74
CA GLY A 30 -23.03 -22.93 -0.51
C GLY A 30 -22.18 -21.75 -0.95
N GLY A 31 -22.57 -21.16 -2.08
CA GLY A 31 -22.08 -19.85 -2.44
C GLY A 31 -22.37 -18.95 -1.25
N PHE A 32 -21.32 -18.61 -0.51
CA PHE A 32 -21.35 -17.43 0.34
C PHE A 32 -21.51 -16.26 -0.63
N SER A 33 -22.76 -15.97 -0.98
CA SER A 33 -23.15 -14.62 -1.32
C SER A 33 -22.75 -13.81 -0.11
N PHE A 34 -21.62 -13.10 -0.21
CA PHE A 34 -21.40 -11.96 0.65
C PHE A 34 -22.55 -11.02 0.34
N ASP A 35 -23.60 -11.07 1.16
CA ASP A 35 -24.52 -9.97 1.31
C ASP A 35 -23.65 -8.81 1.79
N VAL A 36 -23.13 -8.05 0.82
CA VAL A 36 -22.66 -6.70 1.06
C VAL A 36 -23.92 -5.94 1.39
N SER A 37 -24.35 -6.06 2.66
CA SER A 37 -25.43 -5.26 3.23
C SER A 37 -25.07 -3.83 2.88
N SER A 38 -25.84 -3.21 1.98
CA SER A 38 -25.66 -1.82 1.62
C SER A 38 -25.85 -1.05 2.91
N ALA A 39 -24.73 -0.58 3.49
CA ALA A 39 -24.78 0.22 4.69
C ALA A 39 -25.73 1.36 4.40
N SER A 40 -26.79 1.47 5.19
CA SER A 40 -27.75 2.56 5.04
C SER A 40 -26.96 3.87 5.06
N ALA A 41 -27.25 4.81 4.17
CA ALA A 41 -26.53 6.10 4.12
C ALA A 41 -26.54 6.84 5.49
N GLN A 42 -27.44 6.45 6.39
CA GLN A 42 -27.57 6.93 7.76
C GLN A 42 -26.50 6.36 8.72
N GLU A 43 -25.88 5.22 8.39
CA GLU A 43 -24.84 4.56 9.19
C GLU A 43 -23.43 5.08 8.89
N LEU A 44 -23.27 5.92 7.87
CA LEU A 44 -21.97 6.45 7.47
C LEU A 44 -21.41 7.44 8.49
N GLU A 45 -20.10 7.34 8.78
CA GLU A 45 -19.40 8.29 9.65
C GLU A 45 -19.13 9.62 8.93
N PHE A 46 -19.98 10.63 9.18
CA PHE A 46 -19.83 11.96 8.61
C PHE A 46 -18.73 12.80 9.29
N LYS A 47 -17.78 13.28 8.49
CA LYS A 47 -16.66 14.11 8.95
C LYS A 47 -16.94 15.60 8.71
N PRO A 48 -16.75 16.47 9.72
CA PRO A 48 -17.00 17.91 9.58
C PRO A 48 -15.88 18.62 8.81
N LEU A 49 -16.26 19.45 7.84
CA LEU A 49 -15.40 20.42 7.14
C LEU A 49 -15.34 21.77 7.86
N SER A 50 -16.31 22.09 8.73
CA SER A 50 -16.50 23.44 9.31
C SER A 50 -15.25 24.06 9.92
N ARG A 51 -14.42 23.25 10.60
CA ARG A 51 -13.19 23.64 11.29
C ARG A 51 -11.93 23.65 10.42
N ARG A 52 -12.00 23.24 9.15
CA ARG A 52 -10.83 23.06 8.28
C ARG A 52 -11.00 23.80 6.95
N ARG A 53 -9.88 24.24 6.36
CA ARG A 53 -9.89 24.78 4.99
C ARG A 53 -10.17 23.68 3.96
N ASN A 54 -9.65 22.49 4.24
CA ASN A 54 -9.79 21.29 3.42
C ASN A 54 -10.14 20.09 4.31
N LEU A 55 -10.95 19.17 3.81
CA LEU A 55 -11.21 17.86 4.40
C LEU A 55 -10.73 16.79 3.41
N VAL A 56 -9.89 15.87 3.86
CA VAL A 56 -9.48 14.72 3.06
C VAL A 56 -10.31 13.52 3.51
N LEU A 57 -11.11 12.98 2.60
CA LEU A 57 -11.76 11.69 2.76
C LEU A 57 -10.82 10.63 2.21
N ARG A 58 -10.46 9.65 3.03
CA ARG A 58 -9.62 8.50 2.67
C ARG A 58 -10.50 7.28 2.42
N ASP A 59 -9.93 6.25 1.83
CA ASP A 59 -10.60 4.98 1.53
C ASP A 59 -11.89 5.21 0.75
N CYS A 60 -11.80 6.12 -0.22
CA CYS A 60 -12.92 6.64 -0.98
C CYS A 60 -12.73 6.37 -2.48
N PRO A 61 -12.80 5.10 -2.92
CA PRO A 61 -12.50 4.67 -4.28
C PRO A 61 -13.64 4.98 -5.26
N ILE A 62 -14.19 6.20 -5.22
CA ILE A 62 -15.25 6.64 -6.15
C ILE A 62 -14.75 6.64 -7.60
N ILE A 63 -13.47 6.95 -7.79
CA ILE A 63 -12.80 6.87 -9.09
C ILE A 63 -11.75 5.78 -9.02
N ASN A 64 -11.72 4.94 -10.05
CA ASN A 64 -10.81 3.81 -10.10
C ASN A 64 -9.34 4.26 -10.01
N GLY A 65 -8.61 3.72 -9.03
CA GLY A 65 -7.21 4.08 -8.78
C GLY A 65 -7.00 5.40 -8.04
N ILE A 66 -8.05 5.97 -7.45
CA ILE A 66 -7.97 7.11 -6.53
C ILE A 66 -8.60 6.69 -5.21
N ASP A 67 -7.79 6.62 -4.16
CA ASP A 67 -8.22 6.17 -2.84
C ASP A 67 -8.71 7.31 -1.92
N SER A 68 -8.59 8.56 -2.37
CA SER A 68 -8.86 9.71 -1.53
C SER A 68 -9.39 10.90 -2.32
N LEU A 69 -10.20 11.71 -1.65
CA LEU A 69 -10.79 12.94 -2.18
C LEU A 69 -10.54 14.10 -1.23
N THR A 70 -10.23 15.27 -1.79
CA THR A 70 -10.07 16.49 -1.00
C THR A 70 -11.23 17.43 -1.24
N ILE A 71 -11.96 17.76 -0.18
CA ILE A 71 -13.05 18.72 -0.18
C ILE A 71 -12.52 20.06 0.28
N VAL A 72 -12.67 21.08 -0.55
CA VAL A 72 -12.18 22.45 -0.28
C VAL A 72 -13.35 23.34 0.08
N LYS A 73 -13.31 23.90 1.30
CA LYS A 73 -14.34 24.82 1.81
C LYS A 73 -14.51 26.03 0.90
N ARG A 74 -13.39 26.61 0.43
CA ARG A 74 -13.41 27.75 -0.49
C ARG A 74 -13.89 27.30 -1.87
N GLY A 75 -15.11 27.70 -2.22
CA GLY A 75 -15.74 27.37 -3.49
C GLY A 75 -16.44 26.01 -3.51
N ASN A 76 -16.44 25.28 -2.39
CA ASN A 76 -17.21 24.06 -2.18
C ASN A 76 -17.01 23.03 -3.31
N LYS A 77 -15.75 22.59 -3.43
CA LYS A 77 -15.28 21.73 -4.51
C LYS A 77 -14.72 20.44 -3.98
N VAL A 78 -14.89 19.38 -4.76
CA VAL A 78 -14.17 18.11 -4.62
C VAL A 78 -12.99 18.12 -5.59
N LEU A 79 -11.80 17.85 -5.07
CA LEU A 79 -10.55 17.74 -5.79
C LEU A 79 -10.05 16.29 -5.73
N LEU A 80 -9.50 15.83 -6.84
CA LEU A 80 -8.66 14.64 -6.88
C LEU A 80 -7.27 14.96 -6.32
N PRO A 81 -6.59 14.02 -5.66
CA PRO A 81 -5.29 14.22 -5.03
C PRO A 81 -4.21 14.49 -6.07
N ARG A 82 -3.93 15.78 -6.38
CA ARG A 82 -2.83 16.23 -7.25
C ARG A 82 -2.32 17.64 -6.96
N LYS A 83 -1.02 17.87 -7.24
CA LYS A 83 -0.27 19.14 -7.05
C LYS A 83 -0.88 20.39 -7.73
N THR A 84 -1.64 20.25 -8.81
CA THR A 84 -2.07 21.40 -9.65
C THR A 84 -3.56 21.44 -9.94
N ASN A 85 -4.36 20.51 -9.39
CA ASN A 85 -5.76 20.39 -9.78
C ASN A 85 -6.61 21.50 -9.14
N ARG A 86 -6.63 22.66 -9.79
CA ARG A 86 -7.47 23.82 -9.40
C ARG A 86 -8.92 23.65 -9.89
N LYS A 87 -9.18 22.67 -10.75
CA LYS A 87 -10.45 22.46 -11.47
C LYS A 87 -11.21 21.25 -10.91
N GLY A 88 -11.59 21.35 -9.63
CA GLY A 88 -12.50 20.41 -8.99
C GLY A 88 -13.95 20.47 -9.45
N LYS A 89 -14.71 19.43 -9.13
CA LYS A 89 -16.17 19.40 -9.24
C LYS A 89 -16.80 20.27 -8.15
N LYS A 90 -17.61 21.26 -8.53
CA LYS A 90 -18.43 22.04 -7.58
C LYS A 90 -19.67 21.23 -7.18
N LEU A 91 -20.07 21.28 -5.91
CA LEU A 91 -21.23 20.55 -5.40
C LEU A 91 -22.55 21.35 -5.41
N GLY A 92 -22.56 22.58 -5.94
CA GLY A 92 -23.76 23.41 -6.06
C GLY A 92 -24.20 24.08 -4.76
N ALA A 93 -24.53 23.31 -3.72
CA ALA A 93 -24.98 23.79 -2.40
C ALA A 93 -23.88 23.69 -1.34
N ARG A 94 -23.91 24.53 -0.30
CA ARG A 94 -22.88 24.53 0.76
C ARG A 94 -23.13 23.39 1.75
N TYR A 95 -22.25 22.38 1.73
CA TYR A 95 -22.28 21.28 2.69
C TYR A 95 -21.15 21.43 3.72
N THR A 96 -21.37 20.93 4.94
CA THR A 96 -20.39 21.06 6.03
C THR A 96 -19.97 19.72 6.63
N TYR A 97 -20.65 18.63 6.29
CA TYR A 97 -20.33 17.28 6.72
C TYR A 97 -20.28 16.37 5.50
N PHE A 98 -19.29 15.49 5.46
CA PHE A 98 -19.08 14.61 4.33
C PHE A 98 -18.67 13.22 4.77
N ALA A 99 -19.16 12.21 4.07
CA ALA A 99 -18.77 10.82 4.22
C ALA A 99 -18.50 10.21 2.84
N CYS A 100 -17.74 9.13 2.82
CA CYS A 100 -17.60 8.29 1.65
C CYS A 100 -17.99 6.88 2.04
N GLY A 101 -18.79 6.23 1.21
CA GLY A 101 -19.35 4.93 1.54
C GLY A 101 -19.77 4.18 0.29
N PRO A 102 -20.09 2.89 0.45
CA PRO A 102 -20.51 2.08 -0.67
C PRO A 102 -21.87 2.52 -1.21
N ASN A 103 -22.09 2.35 -2.52
CA ASN A 103 -23.43 2.46 -3.13
C ASN A 103 -23.73 1.23 -3.99
N GLU A 104 -25.00 1.06 -4.36
CA GLU A 104 -25.47 -0.12 -5.10
C GLU A 104 -25.00 -0.16 -6.57
N SER A 105 -24.67 0.99 -7.17
CA SER A 105 -24.45 1.10 -8.62
C SER A 105 -22.97 1.23 -9.05
N SER A 106 -22.22 2.09 -8.37
CA SER A 106 -20.83 2.46 -8.69
C SER A 106 -19.82 1.93 -7.69
N GLY A 107 -20.25 1.16 -6.71
CA GLY A 107 -19.42 0.64 -5.63
C GLY A 107 -19.24 1.64 -4.50
N TYR A 108 -18.89 2.90 -4.79
CA TYR A 108 -18.74 3.99 -3.80
C TYR A 108 -19.33 5.32 -4.28
N SER A 109 -19.81 6.13 -3.33
CA SER A 109 -20.32 7.48 -3.53
C SER A 109 -19.86 8.45 -2.44
N LEU A 110 -19.94 9.75 -2.75
CA LEU A 110 -19.71 10.82 -1.80
C LEU A 110 -21.07 11.25 -1.22
N TYR A 111 -21.17 11.27 0.10
CA TYR A 111 -22.38 11.72 0.80
C TYR A 111 -22.10 13.04 1.50
N ALA A 112 -23.05 13.97 1.46
CA ALA A 112 -22.91 15.26 2.11
C ALA A 112 -24.19 15.72 2.80
N LYS A 113 -24.05 16.48 3.88
CA LYS A 113 -25.16 17.17 4.56
C LYS A 113 -24.78 18.59 4.98
N ALA A 114 -25.77 19.47 4.97
CA ALA A 114 -25.58 20.90 5.25
C ALA A 114 -25.34 21.16 6.74
N THR A 115 -26.10 20.49 7.60
CA THR A 115 -25.98 20.48 9.07
C THR A 115 -26.02 19.05 9.59
N VAL A 116 -25.95 18.85 10.92
CA VAL A 116 -26.00 17.49 11.52
C VAL A 116 -27.32 16.79 11.20
N ASP A 117 -28.43 17.54 11.20
CA ASP A 117 -29.80 17.02 11.07
C ASP A 117 -30.38 17.20 9.65
N SER A 118 -29.59 17.73 8.72
CA SER A 118 -30.02 17.87 7.33
C SER A 118 -30.06 16.53 6.62
N GLU A 119 -30.92 16.45 5.60
CA GLU A 119 -30.97 15.34 4.66
C GLU A 119 -29.59 15.04 4.04
N VAL A 120 -29.33 13.74 3.85
CA VAL A 120 -28.12 13.26 3.21
C VAL A 120 -28.29 13.31 1.70
N VAL A 121 -27.38 14.00 1.01
CA VAL A 121 -27.34 14.07 -0.45
C VAL A 121 -26.20 13.18 -0.96
N GLU A 122 -26.53 12.26 -1.87
CA GLU A 122 -25.55 11.43 -2.57
C GLU A 122 -25.02 12.13 -3.83
N PHE A 123 -23.70 12.04 -4.04
CA PHE A 123 -23.01 12.44 -5.24
C PHE A 123 -22.33 11.21 -5.87
N ALA A 124 -22.97 10.66 -6.90
CA ALA A 124 -22.39 9.64 -7.76
C ALA A 124 -21.36 10.28 -8.71
N LEU A 125 -20.18 10.61 -8.17
CA LEU A 125 -19.11 11.22 -8.95
C LEU A 125 -18.46 10.17 -9.86
N THR A 126 -18.13 10.59 -11.08
CA THR A 126 -17.46 9.76 -12.08
C THR A 126 -16.20 10.45 -12.60
N GLU A 127 -15.38 9.73 -13.37
CA GLU A 127 -14.23 10.35 -14.06
C GLU A 127 -14.62 11.56 -14.91
N LYS A 128 -15.84 11.56 -15.50
CA LYS A 128 -16.34 12.65 -16.36
C LYS A 128 -16.60 13.95 -15.59
N ASP A 129 -16.83 13.86 -14.28
CA ASP A 129 -17.04 15.02 -13.42
C ASP A 129 -15.77 15.85 -13.21
N PHE A 130 -14.61 15.29 -13.57
CA PHE A 130 -13.31 15.92 -13.44
C PHE A 130 -12.76 16.21 -14.84
N LYS A 131 -12.60 17.51 -15.14
CA LYS A 131 -12.10 17.97 -16.45
C LYS A 131 -10.70 17.46 -16.78
N GLU A 132 -9.92 17.15 -15.76
CA GLU A 132 -8.61 16.54 -15.91
C GLU A 132 -8.79 15.03 -15.74
N LYS A 133 -8.53 14.27 -16.81
CA LYS A 133 -8.46 12.80 -16.71
C LYS A 133 -7.49 12.47 -15.57
N PRO A 134 -7.83 11.53 -14.68
CA PRO A 134 -6.82 10.96 -13.82
C PRO A 134 -5.78 10.32 -14.74
N LYS A 135 -4.64 11.00 -14.99
CA LYS A 135 -3.43 10.27 -15.42
C LYS A 135 -3.30 9.22 -14.34
N SER A 136 -3.41 7.95 -14.70
CA SER A 136 -3.14 6.82 -13.83
C SER A 136 -2.07 7.24 -12.83
N ALA A 137 -2.47 7.46 -11.57
CA ALA A 137 -1.52 7.34 -10.46
C ALA A 137 -0.80 6.01 -10.77
N GLY A 138 0.52 6.02 -10.89
CA GLY A 138 1.25 4.85 -11.37
C GLY A 138 0.90 3.71 -10.44
N ARG A 139 -0.06 2.86 -10.80
CA ARG A 139 -0.80 2.11 -9.77
C ARG A 139 0.22 1.34 -8.96
N LEU A 140 0.12 1.37 -7.64
CA LEU A 140 1.04 0.59 -6.81
C LEU A 140 1.05 -0.89 -7.27
N SER A 141 -0.10 -1.41 -7.72
CA SER A 141 -0.23 -2.74 -8.34
C SER A 141 0.54 -2.95 -9.65
N SER A 142 0.95 -1.89 -10.35
CA SER A 142 1.78 -1.96 -11.55
C SER A 142 3.26 -2.17 -11.24
N VAL A 143 3.71 -1.79 -10.03
CA VAL A 143 5.09 -1.95 -9.56
C VAL A 143 5.23 -3.06 -8.52
N CYS A 144 4.20 -3.24 -7.68
CA CYS A 144 4.11 -4.26 -6.63
C CYS A 144 3.05 -5.29 -7.02
N LYS A 145 3.48 -6.47 -7.49
CA LYS A 145 2.57 -7.61 -7.73
C LYS A 145 2.09 -8.23 -6.41
N SER A 146 2.89 -8.12 -5.36
CA SER A 146 2.52 -8.51 -4.00
C SER A 146 3.02 -7.49 -2.99
N ILE A 147 2.28 -7.31 -1.91
CA ILE A 147 2.65 -6.45 -0.79
C ILE A 147 2.69 -7.31 0.45
N ARG A 148 3.80 -7.28 1.18
CA ARG A 148 3.91 -7.83 2.52
C ARG A 148 4.10 -6.70 3.54
N GLU A 149 3.65 -6.92 4.75
CA GLU A 149 3.98 -6.04 5.87
C GLU A 149 5.45 -6.21 6.29
N LEU A 150 5.99 -5.23 7.01
CA LEU A 150 7.21 -5.41 7.79
C LEU A 150 7.01 -6.61 8.73
N SER A 151 7.93 -7.57 8.69
CA SER A 151 7.89 -8.68 9.65
C SER A 151 8.28 -8.16 11.04
N GLY A 152 7.90 -8.90 12.10
CA GLY A 152 8.33 -8.58 13.47
C GLY A 152 9.86 -8.61 13.66
N ALA A 153 10.60 -9.18 12.71
CA ALA A 153 12.06 -9.20 12.71
C ALA A 153 12.68 -8.16 11.77
N ASP A 154 11.92 -7.56 10.84
CA ASP A 154 12.44 -6.50 9.98
C ASP A 154 12.60 -5.20 10.77
N ILE A 155 13.73 -4.53 10.62
CA ILE A 155 14.00 -3.26 11.28
C ILE A 155 13.89 -2.14 10.25
N TYR A 156 13.01 -1.18 10.52
CA TYR A 156 12.97 0.08 9.78
C TYR A 156 13.38 1.23 10.68
N LYS A 157 14.32 2.04 10.22
CA LYS A 157 14.81 3.22 10.95
C LYS A 157 14.57 4.49 10.16
N THR A 158 14.18 5.55 10.87
CA THR A 158 13.99 6.89 10.29
C THR A 158 15.30 7.68 10.16
N ARG A 159 16.32 7.29 10.93
CA ARG A 159 17.71 7.74 10.82
C ARG A 159 18.67 6.56 11.00
N GLY A 160 19.90 6.70 10.55
CA GLY A 160 20.93 5.70 10.79
C GLY A 160 21.35 5.65 12.26
N SER A 161 22.17 4.65 12.57
CA SER A 161 22.76 4.51 13.90
C SER A 161 23.94 5.48 14.08
N ASP A 162 24.23 5.89 15.31
CA ASP A 162 25.32 6.83 15.62
C ASP A 162 26.73 6.31 15.33
N HIS A 163 26.92 4.99 15.15
CA HIS A 163 28.21 4.43 14.76
C HIS A 163 28.61 4.75 13.31
N PHE A 164 27.68 5.24 12.49
CA PHE A 164 28.03 5.71 11.14
C PHE A 164 28.58 7.14 11.22
N SER A 165 29.74 7.35 10.61
CA SER A 165 30.35 8.68 10.42
C SER A 165 30.01 9.31 9.06
N ASP A 166 29.24 8.63 8.22
CA ASP A 166 28.90 9.06 6.87
C ASP A 166 27.39 9.34 6.69
N CYS A 167 26.96 9.49 5.44
CA CYS A 167 25.58 9.81 5.07
C CYS A 167 24.53 8.87 5.70
N ARG A 168 24.91 7.63 6.03
CA ARG A 168 23.98 6.62 6.56
C ARG A 168 23.42 7.06 7.90
N ARG A 169 24.19 7.81 8.70
CA ARG A 169 23.77 8.33 10.01
C ARG A 169 22.47 9.13 9.96
N ASN A 170 22.25 9.88 8.88
CA ASN A 170 21.18 10.86 8.79
C ASN A 170 20.05 10.47 7.81
N THR A 171 20.06 9.22 7.32
CA THR A 171 19.08 8.73 6.34
C THR A 171 18.28 7.55 6.86
N PHE A 172 17.10 7.32 6.28
CA PHE A 172 16.31 6.14 6.63
C PHE A 172 16.98 4.86 6.14
N GLY A 173 16.71 3.77 6.84
CA GLY A 173 17.30 2.46 6.57
C GLY A 173 16.33 1.31 6.82
N LEU A 174 16.60 0.19 6.15
CA LEU A 174 15.87 -1.07 6.29
C LEU A 174 16.89 -2.18 6.58
N VAL A 175 16.63 -3.00 7.58
CA VAL A 175 17.35 -4.26 7.83
C VAL A 175 16.32 -5.38 7.73
N VAL A 176 16.57 -6.35 6.85
CA VAL A 176 15.64 -7.45 6.60
C VAL A 176 16.11 -8.71 7.31
N ALA A 177 15.17 -9.37 7.96
CA ALA A 177 15.37 -10.61 8.70
C ALA A 177 15.83 -11.78 7.81
N PRO A 178 16.44 -12.83 8.40
CA PRO A 178 16.71 -14.07 7.68
C PRO A 178 15.42 -14.66 7.08
N GLY A 179 15.54 -15.28 5.89
CA GLY A 179 14.41 -15.80 5.11
C GLY A 179 13.75 -14.79 4.17
N GLY A 180 14.06 -13.49 4.30
CA GLY A 180 13.62 -12.48 3.33
C GLY A 180 14.28 -12.64 1.95
N GLN A 181 13.60 -12.17 0.91
CA GLN A 181 14.18 -12.12 -0.44
C GLN A 181 15.40 -11.19 -0.45
N SER A 182 16.53 -11.67 -0.97
CA SER A 182 17.72 -10.82 -1.16
C SER A 182 17.44 -9.72 -2.17
N ILE A 183 18.10 -8.59 -2.02
CA ILE A 183 18.14 -7.54 -3.04
C ILE A 183 19.37 -7.67 -3.96
N GLY A 184 20.36 -8.51 -3.61
CA GLY A 184 21.62 -8.60 -4.36
C GLY A 184 22.29 -7.24 -4.52
N ASP A 185 22.80 -6.95 -5.72
CA ASP A 185 23.32 -5.63 -6.10
C ASP A 185 22.21 -4.66 -6.55
N SER A 186 20.95 -5.02 -6.37
CA SER A 186 19.80 -4.24 -6.82
C SER A 186 19.41 -3.15 -5.81
N CYS A 187 18.69 -2.17 -6.32
CA CYS A 187 18.11 -1.07 -5.56
C CYS A 187 16.75 -1.45 -4.98
N LEU A 188 16.46 -0.95 -3.78
CA LEU A 188 15.08 -0.80 -3.35
C LEU A 188 14.54 0.53 -3.84
N THR A 189 13.49 0.51 -4.65
CA THR A 189 12.76 1.72 -5.02
C THR A 189 11.63 1.95 -4.03
N VAL A 190 11.48 3.18 -3.55
CA VAL A 190 10.49 3.54 -2.54
C VAL A 190 9.35 4.31 -3.20
N PHE A 191 8.13 3.79 -3.07
CA PHE A 191 6.92 4.36 -3.63
C PHE A 191 5.95 4.86 -2.56
N ASP A 192 5.12 5.84 -2.91
CA ASP A 192 3.90 6.14 -2.13
C ASP A 192 2.76 5.16 -2.45
N SER A 193 1.61 5.32 -1.79
CA SER A 193 0.40 4.50 -2.01
C SER A 193 -0.17 4.59 -3.42
N ASP A 194 0.15 5.67 -4.13
CA ASP A 194 -0.25 5.92 -5.50
C ASP A 194 0.78 5.41 -6.51
N GLY A 195 1.82 4.70 -6.03
CA GLY A 195 2.93 4.12 -6.78
C GLY A 195 3.84 5.14 -7.48
N ASN A 196 3.91 6.37 -6.96
CA ASN A 196 4.93 7.33 -7.40
C ASN A 196 6.25 7.09 -6.68
N GLU A 197 7.36 7.02 -7.42
CA GLU A 197 8.71 6.98 -6.83
C GLU A 197 8.95 8.22 -5.95
N LEU A 198 9.40 7.97 -4.73
CA LEU A 198 9.80 8.97 -3.74
C LEU A 198 11.31 9.00 -3.53
N ALA A 199 11.93 7.81 -3.51
CA ALA A 199 13.34 7.64 -3.15
C ALA A 199 13.86 6.28 -3.64
N SER A 200 15.16 6.05 -3.49
CA SER A 200 15.80 4.74 -3.70
C SER A 200 16.82 4.45 -2.60
N MET A 201 17.06 3.17 -2.30
CA MET A 201 18.04 2.71 -1.33
C MET A 201 18.97 1.69 -1.98
N GLY A 202 20.27 1.79 -1.70
CA GLY A 202 21.23 0.77 -2.10
C GLY A 202 21.44 -0.26 -1.00
N ALA A 203 21.67 -1.50 -1.42
CA ALA A 203 22.13 -2.58 -0.55
C ALA A 203 23.48 -2.23 0.07
N TYR A 204 23.58 -2.36 1.38
CA TYR A 204 24.83 -2.32 2.12
C TYR A 204 25.18 -3.76 2.54
N TYR A 205 26.17 -4.30 1.86
CA TYR A 205 26.65 -5.70 1.90
C TYR A 205 27.18 -6.12 3.27
N PRO A 206 27.17 -7.44 3.53
CA PRO A 206 26.02 -8.12 4.13
C PRO A 206 25.79 -7.64 5.57
N ALA A 207 24.56 -7.81 6.04
CA ALA A 207 24.10 -7.29 7.32
C ALA A 207 24.72 -7.96 8.58
N GLY A 208 25.71 -8.84 8.41
CA GLY A 208 26.20 -9.77 9.43
C GLY A 208 25.15 -10.83 9.77
N PRO A 209 25.54 -12.05 10.19
CA PRO A 209 24.57 -13.00 10.73
C PRO A 209 23.76 -12.36 11.87
N PRO A 210 22.44 -12.59 11.98
CA PRO A 210 21.58 -13.45 11.17
C PRO A 210 20.85 -12.72 10.04
N TRP A 211 21.19 -11.47 9.73
CA TRP A 211 20.40 -10.59 8.87
C TRP A 211 20.62 -10.85 7.38
N ARG A 212 19.57 -10.70 6.57
CA ARG A 212 19.66 -10.94 5.12
C ARG A 212 20.37 -9.80 4.39
N TYR A 213 19.96 -8.56 4.62
CA TYR A 213 20.60 -7.36 4.06
C TYR A 213 20.26 -6.11 4.87
N ARG A 214 21.08 -5.06 4.72
CA ARG A 214 20.75 -3.69 5.14
C ARG A 214 20.68 -2.83 3.89
N ALA A 215 19.78 -1.86 3.87
CA ALA A 215 19.71 -0.88 2.80
C ALA A 215 19.58 0.52 3.42
N TYR A 216 20.22 1.51 2.79
CA TYR A 216 20.19 2.90 3.23
C TYR A 216 19.91 3.85 2.08
N ASN A 217 19.16 4.91 2.34
CA ASN A 217 18.82 5.95 1.37
C ASN A 217 19.96 6.96 1.12
N CYS A 218 21.21 6.53 1.18
CA CYS A 218 22.32 7.33 0.67
C CYS A 218 23.44 6.45 0.12
N TRP A 219 23.18 5.15 0.02
CA TRP A 219 24.17 4.16 -0.37
C TRP A 219 23.87 3.62 -1.76
N GLY A 220 24.91 3.21 -2.48
CA GLY A 220 24.81 2.62 -3.81
C GLY A 220 24.01 3.48 -4.77
N CYS A 221 22.92 2.93 -5.29
CA CYS A 221 22.04 3.58 -6.27
C CYS A 221 21.00 4.55 -5.68
N SER A 222 21.24 5.05 -4.46
CA SER A 222 20.38 6.09 -3.92
C SER A 222 20.54 7.39 -4.72
N LYS A 223 19.42 7.95 -5.19
CA LYS A 223 19.40 9.23 -5.93
C LYS A 223 19.27 10.45 -5.01
N SER A 224 19.18 10.25 -3.70
CA SER A 224 18.90 11.30 -2.73
C SER A 224 19.46 10.93 -1.36
N SER A 225 19.33 11.81 -0.37
CA SER A 225 19.56 11.49 1.03
C SER A 225 18.49 12.16 1.86
N MET A 226 17.57 11.38 2.40
CA MET A 226 16.47 11.86 3.21
C MET A 226 16.30 11.01 4.47
N SER A 227 15.82 11.65 5.54
CA SER A 227 15.36 10.97 6.74
C SER A 227 13.97 10.36 6.52
N GLY A 228 13.55 9.47 7.43
CA GLY A 228 12.20 8.91 7.43
C GLY A 228 11.12 9.98 7.61
N GLY A 229 11.40 11.02 8.41
CA GLY A 229 10.50 12.17 8.57
C GLY A 229 10.27 12.94 7.26
N SER A 230 11.36 13.17 6.50
CA SER A 230 11.31 13.80 5.18
C SER A 230 10.58 12.91 4.17
N LEU A 231 10.82 11.60 4.19
CA LEU A 231 10.12 10.63 3.34
C LEU A 231 8.61 10.60 3.64
N ALA A 232 8.23 10.54 4.91
CA ALA A 232 6.84 10.58 5.35
C ALA A 232 6.14 11.88 4.97
N ALA A 233 6.85 13.01 5.02
CA ALA A 233 6.31 14.30 4.57
C ALA A 233 6.11 14.31 3.05
N ALA A 234 7.03 13.72 2.28
CA ALA A 234 6.92 13.60 0.83
C ALA A 234 5.72 12.72 0.42
N ALA A 235 5.55 11.57 1.08
CA ALA A 235 4.39 10.69 0.90
C ALA A 235 3.08 11.41 1.25
N ARG A 236 2.99 12.02 2.45
CA ARG A 236 1.79 12.75 2.90
C ARG A 236 1.42 13.89 1.97
N LYS A 237 2.41 14.57 1.40
CA LYS A 237 2.18 15.66 0.45
C LYS A 237 1.55 15.16 -0.86
N LYS A 238 1.84 13.93 -1.29
CA LYS A 238 1.32 13.36 -2.53
C LYS A 238 -0.01 12.65 -2.32
N THR A 239 -0.10 11.77 -1.33
CA THR A 239 -1.24 10.84 -1.16
C THR A 239 -2.01 11.05 0.14
N GLY A 240 -1.59 12.03 0.96
CA GLY A 240 -2.14 12.22 2.30
C GLY A 240 -1.67 11.16 3.30
N SER A 241 -1.08 10.04 2.89
CA SER A 241 -0.56 8.98 3.78
C SER A 241 0.95 9.09 3.99
N SER A 242 1.46 8.73 5.16
CA SER A 242 2.90 8.53 5.38
C SER A 242 3.34 7.10 5.07
N THR A 243 2.41 6.25 4.64
CA THR A 243 2.72 4.89 4.18
C THR A 243 3.57 4.92 2.93
N VAL A 244 4.59 4.08 2.91
CA VAL A 244 5.46 3.87 1.74
C VAL A 244 5.65 2.38 1.48
N TYR A 245 6.09 2.06 0.26
CA TYR A 245 6.29 0.71 -0.22
C TYR A 245 7.70 0.57 -0.79
N LEU A 246 8.49 -0.31 -0.20
CA LEU A 246 9.87 -0.58 -0.62
C LEU A 246 9.86 -1.78 -1.56
N GLN A 247 10.09 -1.55 -2.85
CA GLN A 247 10.04 -2.57 -3.90
C GLN A 247 11.35 -3.35 -3.96
N ASN A 248 11.25 -4.68 -3.86
CA ASN A 248 12.28 -5.65 -4.21
C ASN A 248 11.74 -6.56 -5.32
N GLY A 249 12.20 -6.34 -6.56
CA GLY A 249 11.63 -7.03 -7.72
C GLY A 249 10.14 -6.71 -7.87
N THR A 250 9.28 -7.72 -7.77
CA THR A 250 7.81 -7.55 -7.86
C THR A 250 7.11 -7.57 -6.50
N GLN A 251 7.82 -7.84 -5.41
CA GLN A 251 7.29 -7.78 -4.05
C GLN A 251 7.62 -6.43 -3.42
N CYS A 252 6.68 -5.86 -2.67
CA CYS A 252 6.89 -4.66 -1.90
C CYS A 252 6.72 -4.89 -0.41
N ILE A 253 7.51 -4.20 0.38
CA ILE A 253 7.41 -4.16 1.84
C ILE A 253 6.69 -2.86 2.21
N ARG A 254 5.53 -2.98 2.86
CA ARG A 254 4.77 -1.84 3.36
C ARG A 254 5.37 -1.35 4.67
N VAL A 255 5.63 -0.04 4.75
CA VAL A 255 5.97 0.66 5.99
C VAL A 255 4.78 1.58 6.31
N PRO A 256 3.97 1.27 7.34
CA PRO A 256 2.71 1.99 7.60
C PRO A 256 2.89 3.50 7.79
N ASP A 257 3.99 3.91 8.42
CA ASP A 257 4.38 5.30 8.60
C ASP A 257 5.90 5.42 8.49
N ALA A 258 6.40 5.97 7.37
CA ALA A 258 7.82 6.20 7.14
C ALA A 258 8.48 7.14 8.17
N GLY A 259 7.68 7.88 8.95
CA GLY A 259 8.15 8.80 9.98
C GLY A 259 8.41 8.14 11.33
N ARG A 260 8.16 6.83 11.46
CA ARG A 260 8.33 6.05 12.69
C ARG A 260 9.31 4.91 12.48
N CYS A 261 10.05 4.54 13.51
CA CYS A 261 10.83 3.30 13.46
C CYS A 261 9.96 2.10 13.81
N TYR A 262 10.39 0.95 13.31
CA TYR A 262 9.80 -0.34 13.61
C TYR A 262 10.92 -1.29 14.02
N ASN A 263 10.70 -2.02 15.11
CA ASN A 263 11.63 -3.00 15.67
C ASN A 263 13.06 -2.43 15.91
N SER A 264 13.15 -1.12 16.20
CA SER A 264 14.38 -0.42 16.57
C SER A 264 14.11 0.47 17.78
N SER A 265 14.97 0.37 18.79
CA SER A 265 15.03 1.35 19.90
C SER A 265 15.77 2.63 19.52
N SER A 266 16.47 2.62 18.39
CA SER A 266 17.26 3.74 17.89
C SER A 266 16.57 4.34 16.66
N CYS A 267 15.84 5.41 16.95
CA CYS A 267 15.45 6.50 16.07
C CYS A 267 16.11 7.77 16.58
#